data_AF-A0A7L3QTI2-F1
#
_entry.id   AF-A0A7L3QTI2-F1
#
_cell.length_a   1.000
_cell.length_b   1.000
_cell.length_c   1.000
_cell.angle_alpha   90.00
_cell.angle_beta   90.00
_cell.angle_gamma   90.00
#
_symmetry.space_group_name_H-M   'P 1'
#
loop_
_entity.id
_entity.type
_entity.pdbx_description
1 polymer ?
#
loop_
_entity_poly.entity_id
_entity_poly.type
_entity_poly.pdbx_seq_one_letter_code
_entity_poly.pdbx_strand_id
1 'polypeptide(L)'
;QDLCEDPHLLVDGMSSHDFHQGKLGNCWFVAACSCLALRKSLWQQVIPDYREQEWDPKNPRKYAGIFRFRFWRFGEWTEVVVDDLLPTENGELIYCHSNVRNEFWSALLEKAYAKLAGSYQALDGGCAAEALVDFTGAVAESINLAEGKYGEVISEQMKLFEDLMKVHKRGGFISCFISSPGCPSDAETALGLIVGHAYSVTAIRKLRLGERLLFSFQAEKLFMIRLRNPWGKKEWHGAWSDSSEEWKKVSDSERKNLGLTVENDGEFWMTFEDWCKNFTDVDICRTVNTSYFSLHKTWEKEMMFGAWAKHPEPLLNRSGGCFDNRETFLQNPQYLFDVRKAEDKVLVSLQQEDRRKYKKEGKGDNITIGFEILKV
;
A
#
# COMPACT_ATOMS: atom_id res chain seq x y z
N GLN A 1 6.49 24.18 16.09
CA GLN A 1 7.36 25.13 16.82
C GLN A 1 7.58 24.70 18.26
N ASP A 2 6.57 24.11 18.91
CA ASP A 2 6.72 23.66 20.31
C ASP A 2 7.65 22.45 20.51
N LEU A 3 7.90 21.66 19.45
CA LEU A 3 8.71 20.43 19.51
C LEU A 3 10.16 20.60 19.01
N CYS A 4 10.40 21.55 18.11
CA CYS A 4 11.73 21.82 17.56
C CYS A 4 11.85 23.25 17.03
N GLU A 5 13.08 23.78 16.99
CA GLU A 5 13.38 25.16 16.62
C GLU A 5 13.16 25.47 15.12
N ASP A 6 13.41 24.50 14.24
CA ASP A 6 13.35 24.66 12.78
C ASP A 6 12.47 23.59 12.12
N PRO A 7 11.13 23.62 12.35
CA PRO A 7 10.23 22.62 11.80
C PRO A 7 10.03 22.81 10.29
N HIS A 8 10.09 21.71 9.56
CA HIS A 8 9.77 21.62 8.14
C HIS A 8 8.64 20.62 7.93
N LEU A 9 7.79 20.88 6.95
CA LEU A 9 6.86 19.90 6.43
C LEU A 9 7.68 18.77 5.78
N LEU A 10 8.67 19.09 4.95
CA LEU A 10 9.55 18.12 4.29
C LEU A 10 11.04 18.47 4.40
N VAL A 11 11.89 17.47 4.60
CA VAL A 11 13.36 17.60 4.58
C VAL A 11 13.94 16.69 3.51
N ASP A 12 14.68 17.26 2.55
CA ASP A 12 15.33 16.53 1.44
C ASP A 12 14.39 15.68 0.54
N GLY A 13 13.10 16.00 0.56
CA GLY A 13 12.06 15.34 -0.23
C GLY A 13 11.33 14.26 0.56
N MET A 14 10.44 13.51 -0.10
CA MET A 14 9.75 12.40 0.56
C MET A 14 10.53 11.11 0.37
N SER A 15 10.73 10.40 1.47
CA SER A 15 11.34 9.09 1.55
C SER A 15 10.39 8.13 2.27
N SER A 16 10.50 6.83 1.96
CA SER A 16 9.83 5.82 2.78
C SER A 16 10.31 5.87 4.24
N HIS A 17 11.55 6.33 4.45
CA HIS A 17 12.18 6.51 5.76
C HIS A 17 11.52 7.61 6.62
N ASP A 18 10.61 8.40 6.08
CA ASP A 18 9.91 9.44 6.84
C ASP A 18 8.73 8.84 7.63
N PHE A 19 8.45 7.54 7.44
CA PHE A 19 7.37 6.80 8.07
C PHE A 19 7.92 5.75 9.02
N HIS A 20 7.77 6.03 10.31
CA HIS A 20 7.93 5.07 11.40
C HIS A 20 6.61 4.93 12.14
N GLN A 21 6.23 3.70 12.45
CA GLN A 21 5.03 3.43 13.24
C GLN A 21 5.24 3.88 14.70
N GLY A 22 4.26 4.60 15.25
CA GLY A 22 4.21 4.92 16.68
C GLY A 22 3.54 3.82 17.51
N LYS A 23 2.80 4.21 18.55
CA LYS A 23 2.14 3.29 19.50
C LYS A 23 0.83 2.68 19.00
N LEU A 24 0.33 3.11 17.84
CA LEU A 24 -0.94 2.68 17.27
C LEU A 24 -0.77 1.46 16.37
N GLY A 25 -1.72 0.52 16.38
CA GLY A 25 -1.75 -0.67 15.52
C GLY A 25 -2.11 -0.38 14.05
N ASN A 26 -1.48 0.63 13.44
CA ASN A 26 -1.76 1.07 12.07
C ASN A 26 -0.60 0.80 11.09
N CYS A 27 0.15 -0.29 11.29
CA CYS A 27 1.23 -0.72 10.38
C CYS A 27 0.81 -0.73 8.90
N TRP A 28 -0.44 -1.11 8.61
CA TRP A 28 -1.06 -1.11 7.29
C TRP A 28 -1.02 0.27 6.62
N PHE A 29 -1.30 1.34 7.38
CA PHE A 29 -1.25 2.73 6.92
C PHE A 29 0.19 3.16 6.66
N VAL A 30 1.11 2.85 7.58
CA VAL A 30 2.53 3.21 7.47
C VAL A 30 3.19 2.50 6.27
N ALA A 31 2.84 1.23 6.03
CA ALA A 31 3.25 0.48 4.85
C ALA A 31 2.71 1.12 3.56
N ALA A 32 1.42 1.45 3.51
CA ALA A 32 0.82 2.12 2.35
C ALA A 32 1.48 3.47 2.05
N CYS A 33 1.78 4.25 3.09
CA CYS A 33 2.49 5.53 2.95
C CYS A 33 3.95 5.35 2.48
N SER A 34 4.63 4.33 2.98
CA SER A 34 5.98 3.95 2.54
C SER A 34 6.00 3.62 1.05
N CYS A 35 5.00 2.88 0.58
CA CYS A 35 4.78 2.61 -0.84
C CYS A 35 4.54 3.91 -1.63
N LEU A 36 3.68 4.81 -1.14
CA LEU A 36 3.38 6.10 -1.78
C LEU A 36 4.64 6.97 -1.95
N ALA A 37 5.51 7.01 -0.93
CA ALA A 37 6.75 7.80 -0.96
C ALA A 37 7.69 7.41 -2.11
N LEU A 38 7.63 6.17 -2.61
CA LEU A 38 8.42 5.70 -3.75
C LEU A 38 8.01 6.37 -5.09
N ARG A 39 6.86 7.06 -5.15
CA ARG A 39 6.28 7.60 -6.38
C ARG A 39 6.01 9.10 -6.28
N LYS A 40 7.02 9.89 -6.68
CA LYS A 40 6.96 11.36 -6.59
C LYS A 40 5.71 12.01 -7.19
N SER A 41 5.22 11.51 -8.32
CA SER A 41 4.05 12.08 -9.01
C SER A 41 2.72 11.80 -8.31
N LEU A 42 2.66 10.79 -7.44
CA LEU A 42 1.42 10.37 -6.77
C LEU A 42 1.25 11.06 -5.42
N TRP A 43 2.32 11.21 -4.64
CA TRP A 43 2.20 11.93 -3.38
C TRP A 43 1.82 13.40 -3.59
N GLN A 44 2.21 14.04 -4.70
CA GLN A 44 1.79 15.41 -5.02
C GLN A 44 0.27 15.56 -5.17
N GLN A 45 -0.44 14.46 -5.43
CA GLN A 45 -1.91 14.46 -5.42
C GLN A 45 -2.44 14.44 -3.99
N VAL A 46 -1.76 13.72 -3.08
CA VAL A 46 -2.10 13.60 -1.66
C VAL A 46 -1.72 14.86 -0.88
N ILE A 47 -0.59 15.50 -1.19
CA ILE A 47 -0.09 16.72 -0.55
C ILE A 47 0.06 17.79 -1.64
N PRO A 48 -1.05 18.41 -2.07
CA PRO A 48 -1.03 19.40 -3.13
C PRO A 48 -0.28 20.65 -2.68
N ASP A 49 0.49 21.25 -3.59
CA ASP A 49 1.15 22.54 -3.36
C ASP A 49 1.96 22.59 -2.05
N TYR A 50 2.61 21.47 -1.68
CA TYR A 50 3.29 21.30 -0.40
C TYR A 50 4.24 22.46 -0.03
N ARG A 51 4.88 23.08 -1.04
CA ARG A 51 5.78 24.23 -0.86
C ARG A 51 5.07 25.49 -0.35
N GLU A 52 3.80 25.65 -0.67
CA GLU A 52 2.98 26.77 -0.17
C GLU A 52 2.49 26.53 1.27
N GLN A 53 2.50 25.26 1.71
CA GLN A 53 2.13 24.86 3.07
C GLN A 53 3.33 24.87 4.03
N GLU A 54 4.55 24.96 3.49
CA GLU A 54 5.79 24.94 4.25
C GLU A 54 5.96 26.19 5.14
N TRP A 55 6.62 26.00 6.28
CA TRP A 55 7.05 27.12 7.12
C TRP A 55 8.11 27.95 6.40
N ASP A 56 7.81 29.23 6.13
CA ASP A 56 8.77 30.16 5.54
C ASP A 56 9.32 31.11 6.61
N PRO A 57 10.57 30.92 7.09
CA PRO A 57 11.16 31.80 8.11
C PRO A 57 11.35 33.24 7.60
N LYS A 58 11.37 33.47 6.28
CA LYS A 58 11.43 34.82 5.70
C LYS A 58 10.06 35.50 5.68
N ASN A 59 8.98 34.73 5.72
CA ASN A 59 7.60 35.23 5.72
C ASN A 59 6.74 34.54 6.79
N PRO A 60 7.08 34.66 8.09
CA PRO A 60 6.42 33.91 9.16
C PRO A 60 4.92 34.21 9.28
N ARG A 61 4.47 35.38 8.79
CA ARG A 61 3.05 35.77 8.74
C ARG A 61 2.22 34.95 7.74
N LYS A 62 2.85 34.25 6.80
CA LYS A 62 2.14 33.36 5.85
C LYS A 62 1.72 32.06 6.50
N TYR A 63 2.46 31.62 7.52
CA TYR A 63 2.10 30.43 8.24
C TYR A 63 0.88 30.68 9.13
N ALA A 64 -0.10 29.79 9.04
CA ALA A 64 -1.31 29.84 9.84
C ALA A 64 -1.57 28.52 10.58
N GLY A 65 -0.58 27.63 10.67
CA GLY A 65 -0.73 26.32 11.32
C GLY A 65 -1.80 25.45 10.65
N ILE A 66 -1.92 25.52 9.33
CA ILE A 66 -2.99 24.87 8.55
C ILE A 66 -2.38 24.09 7.38
N PHE A 67 -2.76 22.83 7.28
CA PHE A 67 -2.26 21.89 6.27
C PHE A 67 -3.42 21.21 5.55
N ARG A 68 -3.21 20.89 4.27
CA ARG A 68 -4.20 20.29 3.36
C ARG A 68 -3.65 19.01 2.78
N PHE A 69 -4.47 17.97 2.87
CA PHE A 69 -4.23 16.65 2.31
C PHE A 69 -5.42 16.26 1.43
N ARG A 70 -5.21 15.35 0.49
CA ARG A 70 -6.28 14.79 -0.34
C ARG A 70 -6.25 13.27 -0.30
N PHE A 71 -7.43 12.70 -0.16
CA PHE A 71 -7.63 11.24 -0.19
C PHE A 71 -8.69 10.91 -1.23
N TRP A 72 -8.42 9.89 -2.02
CA TRP A 72 -9.36 9.34 -2.98
C TRP A 72 -10.47 8.60 -2.26
N ARG A 73 -11.72 9.05 -2.42
CA ARG A 73 -12.90 8.47 -1.79
C ARG A 73 -14.00 8.37 -2.84
N PHE A 74 -14.50 7.16 -3.08
CA PHE A 74 -15.62 6.90 -4.00
C PHE A 74 -15.47 7.62 -5.34
N GLY A 75 -14.33 7.48 -6.01
CA GLY A 75 -14.17 8.06 -7.35
C GLY A 75 -13.71 9.51 -7.38
N GLU A 76 -13.59 10.19 -6.23
CA GLU A 76 -13.28 11.61 -6.14
C GLU A 76 -12.17 11.91 -5.12
N TRP A 77 -11.39 12.96 -5.37
CA TRP A 77 -10.40 13.44 -4.41
C TRP A 77 -11.06 14.33 -3.35
N THR A 78 -11.10 13.85 -2.11
CA THR A 78 -11.62 14.56 -0.95
C THR A 78 -10.50 15.30 -0.24
N GLU A 79 -10.64 16.62 -0.09
CA GLU A 79 -9.68 17.45 0.65
C GLU A 79 -9.96 17.39 2.17
N VAL A 80 -8.91 17.21 2.95
CA VAL A 80 -8.92 17.20 4.41
C VAL A 80 -7.93 18.23 4.91
N VAL A 81 -8.45 19.18 5.68
CA VAL A 81 -7.67 20.25 6.29
C VAL A 81 -7.45 19.94 7.77
N VAL A 82 -6.22 20.07 8.24
CA VAL A 82 -5.85 19.87 9.66
C VAL A 82 -4.99 21.01 10.15
N ASP A 83 -5.08 21.30 11.45
CA ASP A 83 -4.09 22.14 12.13
C ASP A 83 -2.80 21.34 12.44
N ASP A 84 -1.80 21.99 13.00
CA ASP A 84 -0.48 21.45 13.30
C ASP A 84 -0.32 20.84 14.70
N LEU A 85 -1.39 20.77 15.50
CA LEU A 85 -1.34 20.19 16.85
C LEU A 85 -1.24 18.66 16.78
N LEU A 86 -0.09 18.11 17.13
CA LEU A 86 0.17 16.67 17.09
C LEU A 86 0.12 16.05 18.50
N PRO A 87 -0.42 14.82 18.67
CA PRO A 87 -0.40 14.12 19.95
C PRO A 87 1.03 13.80 20.39
N THR A 88 1.39 14.20 21.61
CA THR A 88 2.73 14.02 22.17
C THR A 88 2.67 13.50 23.60
N GLU A 89 3.69 12.74 24.01
CA GLU A 89 3.92 12.35 25.39
C GLU A 89 5.38 12.68 25.73
N ASN A 90 5.61 13.42 26.83
CA ASN A 90 6.94 13.89 27.23
C ASN A 90 7.71 14.66 26.14
N GLY A 91 7.00 15.39 25.27
CA GLY A 91 7.61 16.17 24.19
C GLY A 91 7.98 15.34 22.95
N GLU A 92 7.59 14.06 22.89
CA GLU A 92 7.80 13.19 21.73
C GLU A 92 6.48 12.80 21.07
N LEU A 93 6.50 12.68 19.74
CA LEU A 93 5.33 12.21 18.97
C LEU A 93 5.03 10.75 19.32
N ILE A 94 3.76 10.45 19.64
CA ILE A 94 3.35 9.08 20.03
C ILE A 94 2.85 8.23 18.87
N TYR A 95 2.55 8.86 17.72
CA TYR A 95 2.07 8.18 16.52
C TYR A 95 3.12 8.23 15.40
N CYS A 96 2.72 8.25 14.13
CA CYS A 96 3.64 8.23 13.02
C CYS A 96 4.56 9.45 13.02
N HIS A 97 5.86 9.22 12.76
CA HIS A 97 6.88 10.26 12.74
C HIS A 97 8.05 9.89 11.80
N SER A 98 8.82 10.91 11.40
CA SER A 98 10.06 10.75 10.65
C SER A 98 11.24 10.46 11.57
N ASN A 99 12.29 9.82 11.04
CA ASN A 99 13.59 9.76 11.71
C ASN A 99 14.28 11.13 11.77
N VAL A 100 13.90 12.03 10.86
CA VAL A 100 14.36 13.42 10.84
C VAL A 100 13.51 14.21 11.84
N ARG A 101 14.13 14.62 12.96
CA ARG A 101 13.44 15.21 14.11
C ARG A 101 12.62 16.47 13.81
N ASN A 102 12.97 17.19 12.75
CA ASN A 102 12.32 18.42 12.36
C ASN A 102 11.43 18.26 11.11
N GLU A 103 11.10 17.04 10.71
CA GLU A 103 10.20 16.75 9.59
C GLU A 103 8.84 16.22 10.08
N PHE A 104 7.73 16.80 9.58
CA PHE A 104 6.39 16.56 10.15
C PHE A 104 5.31 16.09 9.17
N TRP A 105 5.59 15.94 7.87
CA TRP A 105 4.54 15.57 6.91
C TRP A 105 3.90 14.20 7.19
N SER A 106 4.67 13.21 7.65
CA SER A 106 4.15 11.87 7.96
C SER A 106 3.15 11.90 9.12
N ALA A 107 3.48 12.64 10.18
CA ALA A 107 2.61 12.85 11.34
C ALA A 107 1.31 13.60 10.98
N LEU A 108 1.42 14.64 10.15
CA LEU A 108 0.27 15.42 9.69
C LEU A 108 -0.61 14.66 8.70
N LEU A 109 -0.01 13.84 7.82
CA LEU A 109 -0.74 12.96 6.91
C LEU A 109 -1.57 11.94 7.68
N GLU A 110 -0.98 11.30 8.70
CA GLU A 110 -1.70 10.39 9.60
C GLU A 110 -2.83 11.11 10.34
N LYS A 111 -2.60 12.33 10.83
CA LYS A 111 -3.64 13.16 11.46
C LYS A 111 -4.81 13.42 10.52
N ALA A 112 -4.54 13.80 9.28
CA ALA A 112 -5.58 14.06 8.28
C ALA A 112 -6.37 12.78 7.96
N TYR A 113 -5.69 11.65 7.85
CA TYR A 113 -6.34 10.36 7.62
C TYR A 113 -7.16 9.90 8.84
N ALA A 114 -6.65 10.10 10.05
CA ALA A 114 -7.38 9.86 11.30
C ALA A 114 -8.62 10.75 11.42
N LYS A 115 -8.55 12.01 10.99
CA LYS A 115 -9.70 12.91 10.93
C LYS A 115 -10.77 12.38 9.96
N LEU A 116 -10.36 11.87 8.80
CA LEU A 116 -11.28 11.25 7.83
C LEU A 116 -11.97 10.00 8.41
N ALA A 117 -11.20 9.17 9.13
CA ALA A 117 -11.72 7.98 9.81
C ALA A 117 -12.52 8.28 11.09
N GLY A 118 -12.44 9.52 11.60
CA GLY A 118 -13.16 10.02 12.79
C GLY A 118 -12.34 10.09 14.09
N SER A 119 -11.24 9.34 14.20
CA SER A 119 -10.26 9.44 15.30
C SER A 119 -8.99 8.63 14.99
N TYR A 120 -7.90 8.85 15.75
CA TYR A 120 -6.71 7.98 15.68
C TYR A 120 -7.02 6.52 16.01
N GLN A 121 -7.87 6.27 17.01
CA GLN A 121 -8.29 4.90 17.39
C GLN A 121 -9.09 4.20 16.27
N ALA A 122 -9.68 4.95 15.33
CA ALA A 122 -10.36 4.37 14.18
C ALA A 122 -9.39 3.75 13.16
N LEU A 123 -8.09 4.08 13.23
CA LEU A 123 -7.05 3.52 12.37
C LEU A 123 -6.40 2.25 12.93
N ASP A 124 -6.76 1.84 14.14
CA ASP A 124 -6.28 0.61 14.76
C ASP A 124 -6.89 -0.62 14.05
N GLY A 125 -6.04 -1.38 13.36
CA GLY A 125 -6.43 -2.46 12.46
C GLY A 125 -7.01 -1.97 11.13
N GLY A 126 -6.45 -2.46 10.02
CA GLY A 126 -6.90 -2.11 8.67
C GLY A 126 -6.10 -2.80 7.58
N CYS A 127 -6.43 -2.52 6.32
CA CYS A 127 -5.82 -3.15 5.15
C CYS A 127 -4.94 -2.15 4.38
N ALA A 128 -3.69 -2.52 4.12
CA ALA A 128 -2.75 -1.67 3.38
C ALA A 128 -3.24 -1.37 1.96
N ALA A 129 -3.92 -2.33 1.33
CA ALA A 129 -4.53 -2.17 0.02
C ALA A 129 -5.58 -1.04 0.01
N GLU A 130 -6.44 -0.96 1.04
CA GLU A 130 -7.45 0.10 1.16
C GLU A 130 -6.79 1.49 1.30
N ALA A 131 -5.76 1.61 2.15
CA ALA A 131 -5.00 2.86 2.25
C ALA A 131 -4.35 3.25 0.92
N LEU A 132 -3.76 2.29 0.20
CA LEU A 132 -3.17 2.55 -1.11
C LEU A 132 -4.20 3.04 -2.12
N VAL A 133 -5.42 2.48 -2.11
CA VAL A 133 -6.54 2.99 -2.93
C VAL A 133 -6.87 4.42 -2.52
N ASP A 134 -6.99 4.70 -1.23
CA ASP A 134 -7.27 6.04 -0.71
C ASP A 134 -6.16 7.06 -1.04
N PHE A 135 -4.91 6.63 -1.25
CA PHE A 135 -3.82 7.53 -1.63
C PHE A 135 -3.63 7.70 -3.13
N THR A 136 -4.28 6.89 -3.97
CA THR A 136 -3.90 6.79 -5.39
C THR A 136 -5.05 6.68 -6.36
N GLY A 137 -6.25 6.29 -5.91
CA GLY A 137 -7.36 5.91 -6.77
C GLY A 137 -7.11 4.68 -7.65
N ALA A 138 -6.10 3.87 -7.28
CA ALA A 138 -5.79 2.59 -7.88
C ALA A 138 -6.89 1.57 -7.62
N VAL A 139 -6.80 0.43 -8.32
CA VAL A 139 -7.63 -0.75 -8.06
C VAL A 139 -6.75 -1.78 -7.36
N ALA A 140 -7.18 -2.23 -6.18
CA ALA A 140 -6.49 -3.24 -5.40
C ALA A 140 -7.08 -4.64 -5.64
N GLU A 141 -6.21 -5.64 -5.68
CA GLU A 141 -6.54 -7.06 -5.56
C GLU A 141 -5.65 -7.68 -4.49
N SER A 142 -6.16 -8.66 -3.74
CA SER A 142 -5.37 -9.41 -2.77
C SER A 142 -5.27 -10.87 -3.20
N ILE A 143 -4.09 -11.45 -3.11
CA ILE A 143 -3.81 -12.83 -3.49
C ILE A 143 -3.25 -13.56 -2.28
N ASN A 144 -3.89 -14.66 -1.91
CA ASN A 144 -3.35 -15.59 -0.94
C ASN A 144 -2.29 -16.51 -1.59
N LEU A 145 -1.08 -16.46 -1.07
CA LEU A 145 0.08 -17.17 -1.62
C LEU A 145 0.01 -18.69 -1.41
N ALA A 146 -0.64 -19.13 -0.33
CA ALA A 146 -0.82 -20.54 -0.02
C ALA A 146 -1.91 -21.17 -0.90
N GLU A 147 -3.07 -20.51 -1.04
CA GLU A 147 -4.17 -20.97 -1.89
C GLU A 147 -3.75 -21.08 -3.36
N GLY A 148 -2.95 -20.13 -3.85
CA GLY A 148 -2.38 -20.16 -5.20
C GLY A 148 -1.18 -21.09 -5.37
N LYS A 149 -0.72 -21.76 -4.30
CA LYS A 149 0.41 -22.71 -4.29
C LYS A 149 1.71 -22.15 -4.87
N TYR A 150 1.96 -20.85 -4.69
CA TYR A 150 3.14 -20.18 -5.28
C TYR A 150 4.46 -20.60 -4.62
N GLY A 151 4.42 -21.16 -3.40
CA GLY A 151 5.59 -21.78 -2.75
C GLY A 151 5.91 -23.19 -3.24
N GLU A 152 4.96 -23.86 -3.91
CA GLU A 152 5.07 -25.28 -4.31
C GLU A 152 5.20 -25.45 -5.84
N VAL A 153 4.48 -24.63 -6.61
CA VAL A 153 4.36 -24.78 -8.07
C VAL A 153 5.16 -23.71 -8.79
N ILE A 154 6.32 -24.10 -9.33
CA ILE A 154 7.26 -23.19 -10.02
C ILE A 154 6.59 -22.41 -11.16
N SER A 155 5.68 -23.02 -11.93
CA SER A 155 5.02 -22.33 -13.05
C SER A 155 4.13 -21.17 -12.58
N GLU A 156 3.41 -21.34 -11.48
CA GLU A 156 2.57 -20.28 -10.91
C GLU A 156 3.43 -19.22 -10.24
N GLN A 157 4.47 -19.63 -9.50
CA GLN A 157 5.46 -18.71 -8.93
C GLN A 157 6.05 -17.78 -10.01
N MET A 158 6.46 -18.35 -11.15
CA MET A 158 7.03 -17.59 -12.26
C MET A 158 6.02 -16.64 -12.91
N LYS A 159 4.75 -17.04 -13.07
CA LYS A 159 3.68 -16.16 -13.57
C LYS A 159 3.45 -14.99 -12.62
N LEU A 160 3.39 -15.24 -11.31
CA LEU A 160 3.22 -14.21 -10.30
C LEU A 160 4.39 -13.23 -10.31
N PHE A 161 5.63 -13.73 -10.36
CA PHE A 161 6.82 -12.88 -10.46
C PHE A 161 6.73 -11.93 -11.65
N GLU A 162 6.34 -12.42 -12.83
CA GLU A 162 6.26 -11.61 -14.03
C GLU A 162 5.13 -10.57 -13.97
N ASP A 163 4.00 -10.91 -13.36
CA ASP A 163 2.91 -9.96 -13.15
C ASP A 163 3.28 -8.89 -12.14
N LEU A 164 3.84 -9.25 -10.98
CA LEU A 164 4.31 -8.28 -9.97
C LEU A 164 5.40 -7.37 -10.55
N MET A 165 6.36 -7.91 -11.30
CA MET A 165 7.37 -7.11 -12.00
C MET A 165 6.73 -6.14 -13.01
N LYS A 166 5.68 -6.56 -13.73
CA LYS A 166 4.94 -5.73 -14.68
C LYS A 166 4.17 -4.62 -13.96
N VAL A 167 3.53 -4.92 -12.83
CA VAL A 167 2.85 -3.94 -11.97
C VAL A 167 3.84 -2.91 -11.45
N HIS A 168 4.95 -3.35 -10.86
CA HIS A 168 5.99 -2.48 -10.31
C HIS A 168 6.58 -1.54 -11.37
N LYS A 169 6.93 -2.06 -12.56
CA LYS A 169 7.45 -1.25 -13.68
C LYS A 169 6.45 -0.21 -14.20
N ARG A 170 5.15 -0.47 -14.06
CA ARG A 170 4.09 0.43 -14.52
C ARG A 170 3.67 1.45 -13.46
N GLY A 171 4.35 1.48 -12.31
CA GLY A 171 4.02 2.40 -11.23
C GLY A 171 2.84 1.95 -10.37
N GLY A 172 2.49 0.65 -10.40
CA GLY A 172 1.64 0.06 -9.36
C GLY A 172 2.40 -0.12 -8.05
N PHE A 173 1.65 -0.41 -7.00
CA PHE A 173 2.16 -0.64 -5.64
C PHE A 173 1.86 -2.06 -5.22
N ILE A 174 2.74 -2.61 -4.39
CA ILE A 174 2.62 -3.97 -3.90
C ILE A 174 2.96 -3.93 -2.41
N SER A 175 2.04 -4.41 -1.58
CA SER A 175 2.30 -4.72 -0.18
C SER A 175 2.09 -6.20 0.07
N CYS A 176 2.70 -6.72 1.12
CA CYS A 176 2.52 -8.11 1.51
C CYS A 176 2.45 -8.25 3.01
N PHE A 177 1.90 -9.37 3.46
CA PHE A 177 1.58 -9.61 4.86
C PHE A 177 1.92 -11.04 5.24
N ILE A 178 2.18 -11.24 6.53
CA ILE A 178 2.40 -12.55 7.14
C ILE A 178 1.30 -12.80 8.16
N SER A 179 0.38 -13.69 7.81
CA SER A 179 -0.67 -14.19 8.69
C SER A 179 -0.23 -15.50 9.32
N SER A 180 -0.28 -15.62 10.64
CA SER A 180 -0.07 -16.90 11.32
C SER A 180 -1.17 -17.11 12.36
N PRO A 181 -2.14 -17.99 12.09
CA PRO A 181 -3.21 -18.29 13.04
C PRO A 181 -2.64 -18.76 14.38
N GLY A 182 -2.96 -18.05 15.46
CA GLY A 182 -2.54 -18.41 16.82
C GLY A 182 -1.18 -17.84 17.27
N CYS A 183 -0.46 -17.11 16.41
CA CYS A 183 0.66 -16.29 16.84
C CYS A 183 0.17 -14.90 17.27
N PRO A 184 0.75 -14.29 18.32
CA PRO A 184 0.52 -12.89 18.62
C PRO A 184 0.89 -12.04 17.41
N SER A 185 0.09 -10.98 17.15
CA SER A 185 0.54 -9.90 16.26
C SER A 185 1.85 -9.34 16.80
N ASP A 186 2.75 -8.93 15.91
CA ASP A 186 4.07 -8.36 16.21
C ASP A 186 5.12 -9.37 16.71
N ALA A 187 4.86 -10.67 16.55
CA ALA A 187 5.84 -11.71 16.87
C ALA A 187 6.93 -11.82 15.79
N GLU A 188 8.20 -11.84 16.22
CA GLU A 188 9.35 -12.05 15.35
C GLU A 188 9.59 -13.54 15.09
N THR A 189 9.68 -13.92 13.82
CA THR A 189 10.05 -15.26 13.37
C THR A 189 11.54 -15.51 13.58
N ALA A 190 11.97 -16.78 13.53
CA ALA A 190 13.39 -17.13 13.61
C ALA A 190 14.25 -16.49 12.49
N LEU A 191 13.62 -16.04 11.40
CA LEU A 191 14.26 -15.41 10.25
C LEU A 191 14.17 -13.87 10.27
N GLY A 192 13.71 -13.27 11.38
CA GLY A 192 13.66 -11.81 11.58
C GLY A 192 12.41 -11.11 11.04
N LEU A 193 11.53 -11.83 10.32
CA LEU A 193 10.24 -11.30 9.84
C LEU A 193 9.21 -11.20 10.96
N ILE A 194 8.30 -10.24 10.87
CA ILE A 194 7.26 -9.96 11.85
C ILE A 194 5.90 -10.47 11.36
N VAL A 195 5.25 -11.29 12.18
CA VAL A 195 3.90 -11.80 11.96
C VAL A 195 2.87 -10.72 12.31
N GLY A 196 1.78 -10.65 11.56
CA GLY A 196 0.74 -9.63 11.80
C GLY A 196 1.11 -8.25 11.26
N HIS A 197 2.13 -8.17 10.40
CA HIS A 197 2.71 -6.92 9.95
C HIS A 197 2.72 -6.78 8.42
N ALA A 198 2.44 -5.56 7.94
CA ALA A 198 2.43 -5.23 6.52
C ALA A 198 3.82 -4.77 6.07
N TYR A 199 4.32 -5.34 4.97
CA TYR A 199 5.58 -4.97 4.33
C TYR A 199 5.33 -4.32 2.98
N SER A 200 6.19 -3.39 2.60
CA SER A 200 6.13 -2.71 1.30
C SER A 200 7.12 -3.34 0.34
N VAL A 201 6.72 -3.64 -0.91
CA VAL A 201 7.66 -4.13 -1.93
C VAL A 201 8.26 -2.94 -2.67
N THR A 202 9.55 -2.70 -2.46
CA THR A 202 10.24 -1.52 -2.99
C THR A 202 10.92 -1.80 -4.33
N ALA A 203 11.34 -3.04 -4.60
CA ALA A 203 11.92 -3.44 -5.89
C ALA A 203 11.67 -4.90 -6.26
N ILE A 204 11.58 -5.18 -7.56
CA ILE A 204 11.54 -6.54 -8.14
C ILE A 204 12.55 -6.60 -9.28
N ARG A 205 13.48 -7.58 -9.24
CA ARG A 205 14.61 -7.67 -10.17
C ARG A 205 14.92 -9.11 -10.59
N LYS A 206 15.36 -9.27 -11.84
CA LYS A 206 15.96 -10.50 -12.36
C LYS A 206 17.48 -10.27 -12.39
N LEU A 207 18.25 -11.00 -11.60
CA LEU A 207 19.71 -10.95 -11.59
C LEU A 207 20.29 -12.09 -12.43
N ARG A 208 21.49 -11.89 -12.96
CA ARG A 208 22.27 -12.94 -13.62
C ARG A 208 23.45 -13.26 -12.72
N LEU A 209 23.60 -14.52 -12.34
CA LEU A 209 24.75 -14.95 -11.55
C LEU A 209 25.93 -15.25 -12.48
N GLY A 210 27.08 -14.65 -12.16
CA GLY A 210 28.37 -14.97 -12.78
C GLY A 210 28.77 -14.11 -13.98
N GLU A 211 29.91 -13.42 -13.85
CA GLU A 211 30.59 -12.72 -14.96
C GLU A 211 31.97 -13.33 -15.28
N ARG A 212 32.26 -14.57 -14.86
CA ARG A 212 33.66 -15.05 -14.78
C ARG A 212 34.08 -16.32 -15.52
N LEU A 213 33.25 -17.00 -16.30
CA LEU A 213 33.77 -18.03 -17.22
C LEU A 213 32.93 -18.13 -18.50
N LEU A 214 33.58 -17.81 -19.62
CA LEU A 214 33.14 -17.90 -21.02
C LEU A 214 32.78 -19.33 -21.51
N PHE A 215 32.44 -20.28 -20.63
CA PHE A 215 32.27 -21.69 -21.01
C PHE A 215 31.01 -22.40 -20.47
N SER A 216 30.06 -21.69 -19.84
CA SER A 216 28.75 -22.25 -19.49
C SER A 216 27.61 -21.47 -20.14
N PHE A 217 26.92 -22.08 -21.10
CA PHE A 217 25.83 -21.48 -21.91
C PHE A 217 24.50 -21.26 -21.16
N GLN A 218 24.49 -21.27 -19.82
CA GLN A 218 23.32 -20.96 -19.01
C GLN A 218 23.74 -20.13 -17.80
N ALA A 219 23.71 -18.81 -17.95
CA ALA A 219 23.73 -17.91 -16.80
C ALA A 219 22.48 -18.19 -15.96
N GLU A 220 22.69 -18.61 -14.71
CA GLU A 220 21.61 -18.84 -13.76
C GLU A 220 20.92 -17.50 -13.47
N LYS A 221 19.59 -17.47 -13.60
CA LYS A 221 18.79 -16.27 -13.37
C LYS A 221 18.21 -16.35 -11.97
N LEU A 222 18.51 -15.36 -11.15
CA LEU A 222 17.98 -15.24 -9.80
C LEU A 222 16.83 -14.24 -9.79
N PHE A 223 15.70 -14.63 -9.19
CA PHE A 223 14.50 -13.80 -9.08
C PHE A 223 14.48 -13.19 -7.69
N MET A 224 14.61 -11.86 -7.62
CA MET A 224 14.81 -11.13 -6.37
C MET A 224 13.67 -10.15 -6.13
N ILE A 225 13.32 -9.99 -4.86
CA ILE A 225 12.36 -9.02 -4.37
C ILE A 225 12.95 -8.29 -3.16
N ARG A 226 12.78 -6.96 -3.15
CA ARG A 226 13.18 -6.08 -2.06
C ARG A 226 11.96 -5.61 -1.32
N LEU A 227 11.99 -5.75 0.00
CA LEU A 227 10.93 -5.36 0.90
C LEU A 227 11.41 -4.24 1.82
N ARG A 228 10.45 -3.55 2.43
CA ARG A 228 10.69 -2.61 3.53
C ARG A 228 9.74 -2.90 4.68
N ASN A 229 10.31 -3.00 5.88
CA ASN A 229 9.61 -2.99 7.15
C ASN A 229 9.27 -1.54 7.56
N PRO A 230 7.98 -1.18 7.70
CA PRO A 230 7.53 0.11 8.22
C PRO A 230 8.10 0.55 9.57
N TRP A 231 8.62 -0.38 10.39
CA TRP A 231 9.30 -0.02 11.65
C TRP A 231 10.69 0.58 11.47
N GLY A 232 11.24 0.56 10.24
CA GLY A 232 12.59 1.04 9.95
C GLY A 232 13.69 0.22 10.62
N LYS A 233 13.38 -1.03 10.97
CA LYS A 233 14.26 -2.01 11.63
C LYS A 233 13.67 -3.40 11.47
N LYS A 234 14.40 -4.43 11.91
CA LYS A 234 13.97 -5.84 11.92
C LYS A 234 13.79 -6.38 10.51
N GLU A 235 14.86 -6.97 10.02
CA GLU A 235 15.07 -7.37 8.64
C GLU A 235 15.20 -8.89 8.52
N TRP A 236 15.23 -9.35 7.27
CA TRP A 236 15.46 -10.75 6.94
C TRP A 236 16.87 -11.21 7.33
N HIS A 237 16.96 -12.34 8.05
CA HIS A 237 18.23 -12.95 8.45
C HIS A 237 18.63 -14.17 7.61
N GLY A 238 17.85 -14.53 6.59
CA GLY A 238 18.14 -15.66 5.72
C GLY A 238 19.10 -15.33 4.57
N ALA A 239 19.10 -16.18 3.56
CA ALA A 239 19.91 -15.99 2.35
C ALA A 239 19.56 -14.67 1.65
N TRP A 240 20.58 -13.95 1.19
CA TRP A 240 20.47 -12.63 0.56
C TRP A 240 20.03 -11.48 1.48
N SER A 241 20.04 -11.69 2.80
CA SER A 241 20.04 -10.60 3.78
C SER A 241 21.19 -9.63 3.53
N ASP A 242 21.14 -8.45 4.13
CA ASP A 242 22.10 -7.36 3.86
C ASP A 242 23.56 -7.76 4.12
N SER A 243 23.79 -8.59 5.13
CA SER A 243 25.12 -9.11 5.49
C SER A 243 25.45 -10.49 4.87
N SER A 244 24.59 -11.01 4.00
CA SER A 244 24.70 -12.36 3.44
C SER A 244 25.91 -12.51 2.53
N GLU A 245 26.66 -13.60 2.71
CA GLU A 245 27.85 -13.94 1.94
C GLU A 245 27.56 -14.22 0.45
N GLU A 246 26.31 -14.56 0.14
CA GLU A 246 25.74 -14.77 -1.18
C GLU A 246 25.96 -13.56 -2.11
N TRP A 247 25.97 -12.35 -1.55
CA TRP A 247 26.26 -11.13 -2.29
C TRP A 247 27.65 -11.13 -2.94
N LYS A 248 28.62 -11.91 -2.42
CA LYS A 248 29.94 -12.07 -3.04
C LYS A 248 29.88 -12.74 -4.42
N LYS A 249 28.77 -13.42 -4.75
CA LYS A 249 28.52 -14.04 -6.07
C LYS A 249 28.07 -13.02 -7.12
N VAL A 250 27.67 -11.82 -6.71
CA VAL A 250 27.18 -10.74 -7.58
C VAL A 250 28.30 -9.71 -7.78
N SER A 251 28.43 -9.16 -8.97
CA SER A 251 29.43 -8.13 -9.27
C SER A 251 29.21 -6.87 -8.43
N ASP A 252 30.29 -6.11 -8.14
CA ASP A 252 30.18 -4.87 -7.36
C ASP A 252 29.34 -3.81 -8.10
N SER A 253 29.37 -3.81 -9.43
CA SER A 253 28.56 -2.92 -10.28
C SER A 253 27.07 -3.24 -10.17
N GLU A 254 26.69 -4.52 -10.20
CA GLU A 254 25.31 -4.95 -10.00
C GLU A 254 24.82 -4.66 -8.57
N ARG A 255 25.66 -4.89 -7.54
CA ARG A 255 25.32 -4.54 -6.15
C ARG A 255 25.03 -3.05 -5.97
N LYS A 256 25.87 -2.19 -6.57
CA LYS A 256 25.62 -0.73 -6.59
C LYS A 256 24.34 -0.37 -7.34
N ASN A 257 24.06 -1.02 -8.47
CA ASN A 257 22.83 -0.80 -9.25
C ASN A 257 21.57 -1.24 -8.49
N LEU A 258 21.67 -2.27 -7.65
CA LEU A 258 20.59 -2.70 -6.78
C LEU A 258 20.34 -1.75 -5.61
N GLY A 259 21.29 -0.84 -5.35
CA GLY A 259 21.27 0.01 -4.17
C GLY A 259 21.31 -0.81 -2.90
N LEU A 260 22.16 -1.86 -2.86
CA LEU A 260 22.38 -2.64 -1.65
C LEU A 260 23.06 -1.75 -0.60
N THR A 261 22.32 -1.39 0.43
CA THR A 261 22.82 -0.81 1.67
C THR A 261 23.03 -1.94 2.68
N VAL A 262 23.92 -1.73 3.66
CA VAL A 262 24.11 -2.67 4.78
C VAL A 262 23.87 -1.85 6.04
N GLU A 263 22.61 -1.55 6.28
CA GLU A 263 22.14 -0.66 7.33
C GLU A 263 20.83 -1.26 7.88
N ASN A 264 20.60 -1.16 9.20
CA ASN A 264 19.34 -1.63 9.78
C ASN A 264 18.27 -0.54 9.60
N ASP A 265 17.80 -0.37 8.36
CA ASP A 265 16.83 0.65 7.93
C ASP A 265 15.45 0.05 7.61
N GLY A 266 15.32 -1.28 7.77
CA GLY A 266 14.13 -2.06 7.50
C GLY A 266 13.98 -2.49 6.03
N GLU A 267 14.81 -2.02 5.10
CA GLU A 267 14.88 -2.53 3.74
C GLU A 267 15.76 -3.78 3.66
N PHE A 268 15.29 -4.81 2.95
CA PHE A 268 16.07 -6.02 2.76
C PHE A 268 15.69 -6.73 1.47
N TRP A 269 16.62 -7.52 0.95
CA TRP A 269 16.41 -8.38 -0.21
C TRP A 269 16.19 -9.84 0.22
N MET A 270 15.44 -10.56 -0.60
CA MET A 270 15.34 -12.02 -0.54
C MET A 270 15.04 -12.60 -1.91
N THR A 271 15.17 -13.92 -2.05
CA THR A 271 14.70 -14.59 -3.25
C THR A 271 13.18 -14.56 -3.32
N PHE A 272 12.63 -14.56 -4.54
CA PHE A 272 11.19 -14.63 -4.74
C PHE A 272 10.60 -15.96 -4.24
N GLU A 273 11.41 -17.02 -4.24
CA GLU A 273 11.03 -18.32 -3.70
C GLU A 273 10.87 -18.26 -2.18
N ASP A 274 11.85 -17.69 -1.47
CA ASP A 274 11.75 -17.48 -0.02
C ASP A 274 10.58 -16.58 0.33
N TRP A 275 10.34 -15.53 -0.46
CA TRP A 275 9.18 -14.67 -0.29
C TRP A 275 7.86 -15.46 -0.38
N CYS A 276 7.69 -16.30 -1.40
CA CYS A 276 6.49 -17.13 -1.54
C CYS A 276 6.30 -18.16 -0.41
N LYS A 277 7.38 -18.55 0.28
CA LYS A 277 7.35 -19.52 1.39
C LYS A 277 7.09 -18.86 2.74
N ASN A 278 7.51 -17.60 2.93
CA ASN A 278 7.44 -16.92 4.22
C ASN A 278 6.26 -15.95 4.33
N PHE A 279 5.76 -15.43 3.21
CA PHE A 279 4.60 -14.53 3.19
C PHE A 279 3.31 -15.28 2.88
N THR A 280 2.19 -14.77 3.39
CA THR A 280 0.88 -15.41 3.20
C THR A 280 0.02 -14.71 2.18
N ASP A 281 0.08 -13.37 2.13
CA ASP A 281 -0.82 -12.57 1.31
C ASP A 281 -0.03 -11.45 0.63
N VAL A 282 -0.44 -11.11 -0.59
CA VAL A 282 0.08 -9.98 -1.36
C VAL A 282 -1.08 -9.14 -1.88
N ASP A 283 -1.02 -7.84 -1.59
CA ASP A 283 -1.94 -6.85 -2.12
C ASP A 283 -1.28 -6.14 -3.30
N ILE A 284 -1.96 -6.14 -4.43
CA ILE A 284 -1.49 -5.56 -5.69
C ILE A 284 -2.40 -4.39 -6.03
N CYS A 285 -1.87 -3.17 -5.97
CA CYS A 285 -2.57 -1.96 -6.34
C CYS A 285 -2.15 -1.49 -7.74
N ARG A 286 -3.05 -1.65 -8.71
CA ARG A 286 -2.81 -1.29 -10.11
C ARG A 286 -3.28 0.15 -10.36
N THR A 287 -2.33 1.00 -10.70
CA THR A 287 -2.61 2.37 -11.15
C THR A 287 -3.12 2.33 -12.59
N VAL A 288 -4.35 2.80 -12.82
CA VAL A 288 -4.93 2.86 -14.16
C VAL A 288 -4.52 4.18 -14.81
N ASN A 289 -3.68 4.11 -15.84
CA ASN A 289 -3.31 5.29 -16.61
C ASN A 289 -4.48 5.74 -17.49
N THR A 290 -5.16 6.81 -17.08
CA THR A 290 -6.29 7.40 -17.80
C THR A 290 -5.87 8.40 -18.89
N SER A 291 -4.57 8.68 -19.04
CA SER A 291 -4.09 9.69 -20.00
C SER A 291 -4.41 9.30 -21.44
N TYR A 292 -5.13 10.18 -22.15
CA TYR A 292 -5.50 10.01 -23.56
C TYR A 292 -4.30 9.85 -24.50
N PHE A 293 -3.14 10.38 -24.12
CA PHE A 293 -1.93 10.39 -24.96
C PHE A 293 -0.95 9.25 -24.67
N SER A 294 -1.31 8.29 -23.80
CA SER A 294 -0.44 7.16 -23.51
C SER A 294 -0.47 6.12 -24.62
N LEU A 295 0.69 5.87 -25.23
CA LEU A 295 0.93 4.77 -26.19
C LEU A 295 0.88 3.37 -25.52
N HIS A 296 0.72 3.31 -24.19
CA HIS A 296 0.70 2.08 -23.41
C HIS A 296 -0.54 1.98 -22.50
N LYS A 297 -1.71 2.45 -22.96
CA LYS A 297 -2.98 2.14 -22.31
C LYS A 297 -3.17 0.62 -22.26
N THR A 298 -3.25 0.07 -21.06
CA THR A 298 -3.40 -1.38 -20.83
C THR A 298 -4.62 -1.74 -20.00
N TRP A 299 -5.30 -0.73 -19.46
CA TRP A 299 -6.54 -0.86 -18.71
C TRP A 299 -7.49 0.24 -19.17
N GLU A 300 -8.75 -0.12 -19.35
CA GLU A 300 -9.86 0.82 -19.46
C GLU A 300 -10.53 0.89 -18.09
N LYS A 301 -10.90 2.09 -17.65
CA LYS A 301 -11.55 2.31 -16.35
C LYS A 301 -12.93 2.88 -16.59
N GLU A 302 -13.91 2.24 -15.97
CA GLU A 302 -15.27 2.74 -15.87
C GLU A 302 -15.66 2.78 -14.39
N MET A 303 -16.35 3.83 -13.98
CA MET A 303 -16.80 4.01 -12.60
C MET A 303 -18.32 4.16 -12.62
N MET A 304 -18.97 3.31 -11.83
CA MET A 304 -20.42 3.30 -11.67
C MET A 304 -20.77 3.66 -10.23
N PHE A 305 -21.81 4.47 -10.07
CA PHE A 305 -22.33 4.88 -8.77
C PHE A 305 -23.74 4.35 -8.59
N GLY A 306 -24.01 3.81 -7.40
CA GLY A 306 -25.33 3.31 -7.03
C GLY A 306 -25.50 3.27 -5.53
N ALA A 307 -26.71 2.91 -5.09
CA ALA A 307 -27.05 2.82 -3.68
C ALA A 307 -27.99 1.64 -3.42
N TRP A 308 -27.76 0.93 -2.32
CA TRP A 308 -28.72 -0.02 -1.76
C TRP A 308 -29.74 0.75 -0.90
N ALA A 309 -30.89 1.07 -1.48
CA ALA A 309 -31.96 1.79 -0.82
C ALA A 309 -33.20 0.91 -0.63
N LYS A 310 -33.84 1.01 0.55
CA LYS A 310 -35.14 0.40 0.80
C LYS A 310 -36.23 1.26 0.17
N HIS A 311 -37.19 0.62 -0.49
CA HIS A 311 -38.37 1.29 -1.03
C HIS A 311 -39.65 0.49 -0.75
N PRO A 312 -40.79 1.13 -0.42
CA PRO A 312 -42.05 0.42 -0.19
C PRO A 312 -42.55 -0.35 -1.42
N GLU A 313 -42.33 0.20 -2.62
CA GLU A 313 -42.61 -0.48 -3.88
C GLU A 313 -41.49 -1.47 -4.24
N PRO A 314 -41.78 -2.79 -4.35
CA PRO A 314 -40.75 -3.82 -4.57
C PRO A 314 -39.90 -3.62 -5.83
N LEU A 315 -40.45 -3.06 -6.90
CA LEU A 315 -39.74 -2.82 -8.16
C LEU A 315 -38.71 -1.67 -8.06
N LEU A 316 -38.89 -0.78 -7.08
CA LEU A 316 -37.97 0.33 -6.80
C LEU A 316 -37.04 0.04 -5.62
N ASN A 317 -37.25 -1.08 -4.92
CA ASN A 317 -36.34 -1.55 -3.88
C ASN A 317 -34.98 -1.90 -4.51
N ARG A 318 -33.88 -1.49 -3.87
CA ARG A 318 -32.51 -1.75 -4.35
C ARG A 318 -31.66 -2.48 -3.33
N SER A 319 -32.21 -2.90 -2.19
CA SER A 319 -31.51 -3.69 -1.17
C SER A 319 -31.91 -5.16 -1.25
N GLY A 320 -31.44 -5.85 -2.30
CA GLY A 320 -31.88 -7.20 -2.67
C GLY A 320 -31.22 -8.34 -1.89
N GLY A 321 -30.11 -8.08 -1.19
CA GLY A 321 -29.33 -9.12 -0.50
C GLY A 321 -28.37 -9.87 -1.43
N CYS A 322 -27.79 -10.97 -0.94
CA CYS A 322 -26.87 -11.82 -1.72
C CYS A 322 -27.63 -12.87 -2.56
N PHE A 323 -26.90 -13.73 -3.26
CA PHE A 323 -27.48 -14.77 -4.13
C PHE A 323 -28.41 -15.75 -3.39
N ASP A 324 -28.23 -15.91 -2.07
CA ASP A 324 -29.11 -16.73 -1.23
C ASP A 324 -30.53 -16.13 -1.12
N ASN A 325 -30.67 -14.81 -1.28
CA ASN A 325 -31.95 -14.10 -1.29
C ASN A 325 -32.61 -14.15 -2.68
N ARG A 326 -32.90 -15.35 -3.20
CA ARG A 326 -33.35 -15.57 -4.59
C ARG A 326 -34.50 -14.68 -5.07
N GLU A 327 -35.46 -14.36 -4.20
CA GLU A 327 -36.63 -13.55 -4.55
C GLU A 327 -36.32 -12.06 -4.72
N THR A 328 -35.30 -11.56 -4.03
CA THR A 328 -34.97 -10.13 -3.98
C THR A 328 -33.63 -9.81 -4.60
N PHE A 329 -32.76 -10.79 -4.85
CA PHE A 329 -31.39 -10.60 -5.36
C PHE A 329 -31.35 -9.77 -6.64
N LEU A 330 -32.26 -10.04 -7.60
CA LEU A 330 -32.34 -9.32 -8.87
C LEU A 330 -32.82 -7.86 -8.73
N GLN A 331 -33.27 -7.45 -7.54
CA GLN A 331 -33.61 -6.06 -7.23
C GLN A 331 -32.37 -5.20 -6.99
N ASN A 332 -31.19 -5.78 -6.74
CA ASN A 332 -29.95 -5.00 -6.62
C ASN A 332 -29.64 -4.24 -7.93
N PRO A 333 -28.89 -3.12 -7.87
CA PRO A 333 -28.38 -2.46 -9.07
C PRO A 333 -27.58 -3.41 -9.96
N GLN A 334 -27.82 -3.35 -11.27
CA GLN A 334 -27.15 -4.20 -12.26
C GLN A 334 -26.38 -3.31 -13.24
N TYR A 335 -25.16 -3.73 -13.59
CA TYR A 335 -24.27 -3.01 -14.50
C TYR A 335 -23.80 -3.96 -15.58
N LEU A 336 -23.75 -3.47 -16.82
CA LEU A 336 -23.34 -4.23 -18.00
C LEU A 336 -21.98 -3.72 -18.47
N PHE A 337 -21.09 -4.66 -18.84
CA PHE A 337 -19.81 -4.36 -19.49
C PHE A 337 -19.46 -5.49 -20.47
N ASP A 338 -18.64 -5.17 -21.47
CA ASP A 338 -18.26 -6.11 -22.52
C ASP A 338 -16.81 -6.61 -22.34
N VAL A 339 -16.61 -7.92 -22.51
CA VAL A 339 -15.28 -8.54 -22.61
C VAL A 339 -15.05 -8.93 -24.07
N ARG A 340 -14.12 -8.24 -24.75
CA ARG A 340 -13.99 -8.32 -26.21
C ARG A 340 -13.12 -9.49 -26.67
N LYS A 341 -12.10 -9.84 -25.90
CA LYS A 341 -11.15 -10.91 -26.22
C LYS A 341 -11.06 -11.91 -25.07
N ALA A 342 -10.72 -13.16 -25.39
CA ALA A 342 -10.60 -14.22 -24.39
C ALA A 342 -9.43 -13.98 -23.40
N GLU A 343 -8.40 -13.25 -23.84
CA GLU A 343 -7.25 -12.86 -23.03
C GLU A 343 -7.47 -11.58 -22.19
N ASP A 344 -8.60 -10.89 -22.36
CA ASP A 344 -8.90 -9.68 -21.60
C ASP A 344 -9.11 -10.05 -20.12
N LYS A 345 -8.51 -9.24 -19.23
CA LYS A 345 -8.70 -9.37 -17.79
C LYS A 345 -9.65 -8.29 -17.31
N VAL A 346 -10.56 -8.64 -16.41
CA VAL A 346 -11.48 -7.70 -15.77
C VAL A 346 -11.17 -7.65 -14.28
N LEU A 347 -10.98 -6.43 -13.77
CA LEU A 347 -10.81 -6.16 -12.35
C LEU A 347 -12.01 -5.35 -11.89
N VAL A 348 -12.76 -5.86 -10.92
CA VAL A 348 -13.93 -5.19 -10.35
C VAL A 348 -13.60 -4.80 -8.91
N SER A 349 -13.74 -3.52 -8.60
CA SER A 349 -13.62 -3.01 -7.22
C SER A 349 -14.97 -2.45 -6.80
N LEU A 350 -15.58 -3.07 -5.80
CA LEU A 350 -16.81 -2.61 -5.17
C LEU A 350 -16.46 -1.93 -3.84
N GLN A 351 -16.85 -0.67 -3.69
CA GLN A 351 -16.56 0.14 -2.51
C GLN A 351 -17.86 0.58 -1.83
N GLN A 352 -17.83 0.69 -0.51
CA GLN A 352 -18.92 1.26 0.30
C GLN A 352 -18.39 2.40 1.16
N GLU A 353 -19.25 3.36 1.53
CA GLU A 353 -18.90 4.42 2.48
C GLU A 353 -18.26 3.86 3.74
N ASP A 354 -17.09 4.40 4.09
CA ASP A 354 -16.39 4.01 5.31
C ASP A 354 -17.19 4.43 6.53
N ARG A 355 -17.54 3.43 7.33
CA ARG A 355 -18.40 3.59 8.50
C ARG A 355 -17.60 3.84 9.77
N ARG A 356 -16.26 3.79 9.74
CA ARG A 356 -15.39 4.03 10.91
C ARG A 356 -15.67 5.36 11.61
N LYS A 357 -16.11 6.38 10.87
CA LYS A 357 -16.58 7.67 11.43
C LYS A 357 -17.71 7.52 12.46
N TYR A 358 -18.50 6.44 12.39
CA TYR A 358 -19.59 6.13 13.30
C TYR A 358 -19.22 5.07 14.37
N LYS A 359 -17.93 4.74 14.56
CA LYS A 359 -17.48 3.76 15.56
C LYS A 359 -17.94 4.13 16.99
N LYS A 360 -17.97 5.44 17.31
CA LYS A 360 -18.49 5.95 18.59
C LYS A 360 -20.00 5.69 18.80
N GLU A 361 -20.77 5.54 17.73
CA GLU A 361 -22.21 5.29 17.76
C GLU A 361 -22.55 3.78 17.72
N GLY A 362 -21.53 2.90 17.76
CA GLY A 362 -21.72 1.45 17.60
C GLY A 362 -22.07 1.03 16.17
N LYS A 363 -21.90 1.91 15.18
CA LYS A 363 -22.19 1.67 13.76
C LYS A 363 -20.93 1.73 12.88
N GLY A 364 -19.78 1.53 13.51
CA GLY A 364 -18.44 1.65 12.92
C GLY A 364 -18.10 0.59 11.90
N ASP A 365 -18.77 -0.56 11.97
CA ASP A 365 -18.47 -1.71 11.13
C ASP A 365 -19.04 -1.52 9.72
N ASN A 366 -18.23 -1.85 8.74
CA ASN A 366 -18.62 -1.91 7.34
C ASN A 366 -19.63 -3.05 7.12
N ILE A 367 -20.52 -2.87 6.15
CA ILE A 367 -21.52 -3.89 5.79
C ILE A 367 -20.82 -4.98 4.98
N THR A 368 -21.23 -6.24 5.12
CA THR A 368 -20.78 -7.29 4.21
C THR A 368 -21.30 -7.00 2.81
N ILE A 369 -20.40 -6.71 1.87
CA ILE A 369 -20.71 -6.42 0.48
C ILE A 369 -20.04 -7.45 -0.43
N GLY A 370 -20.63 -7.64 -1.61
CA GLY A 370 -20.14 -8.53 -2.65
C GLY A 370 -20.88 -8.28 -3.95
N PHE A 371 -20.45 -8.93 -5.01
CA PHE A 371 -21.09 -8.87 -6.32
C PHE A 371 -21.01 -10.23 -7.00
N GLU A 372 -21.88 -10.43 -7.97
CA GLU A 372 -21.87 -11.62 -8.84
C GLU A 372 -21.72 -11.17 -10.28
N ILE A 373 -20.93 -11.91 -11.06
CA ILE A 373 -20.76 -11.66 -12.49
C ILE A 373 -21.53 -12.75 -13.25
N LEU A 374 -22.56 -12.33 -13.98
CA LEU A 374 -23.39 -13.22 -14.79
C LEU A 374 -23.09 -12.98 -16.27
N LYS A 375 -22.92 -14.07 -17.02
CA LYS A 375 -22.82 -14.01 -18.47
C LYS A 375 -24.22 -13.90 -19.07
N VAL A 376 -24.44 -12.86 -19.87
CA VAL A 376 -25.69 -12.62 -20.61
C VAL A 376 -25.61 -13.27 -21.99
#